data_AF-A0A1M5CFG3-F1
#
_entry.id   AF-A0A1M5CFG3-F1
#
_cell.length_a   1.000
_cell.length_b   1.000
_cell.length_c   1.000
_cell.angle_alpha   90.00
_cell.angle_beta   90.00
_cell.angle_gamma   90.00
#
_symmetry.space_group_name_H-M   'P 1'
#
loop_
_entity.id
_entity.type
_entity.pdbx_description
1 polymer ?
#
loop_
_entity_poly.entity_id
_entity_poly.type
_entity_poly.pdbx_seq_one_letter_code
_entity_poly.pdbx_strand_id
1 'polypeptide(L)'
;MSVPYVTCAPTEKDVKKLILLMSVFGDGSGQERDSSGTRAGWKDLERVISELLGGSTLEKKQVFDVIVDQTLTGGNKYGISLKTKCLGTESKIQNLQTNGRVYMELTNSPAKLWAPLKAMGIHESDFGIKNDQEIGNSILHTVHNWYLSYCLTFNIELKNSVHITISYGEGKKGSRLYQAHSFPLGFPDGIIWKFKSNKCLRGYDPAFPDEVLFDWYGLSGGQLKYYPRASTALYSSSVFRLLSPDILTITEKSRVYWPQEWQDLL
;
A
#
# COMPACT_ATOMS: atom_id res chain seq x y z
N MET A 1 23.52 -2.37 0.83
CA MET A 1 23.07 -2.63 -0.55
C MET A 1 21.81 -1.85 -0.88
N SER A 2 21.62 -1.53 -2.16
CA SER A 2 20.49 -0.77 -2.68
C SER A 2 19.27 -1.66 -2.91
N VAL A 3 18.13 -1.30 -2.32
CA VAL A 3 16.84 -1.95 -2.52
C VAL A 3 15.90 -0.93 -3.16
N PRO A 4 15.43 -1.15 -4.40
CA PRO A 4 14.64 -0.16 -5.13
C PRO A 4 13.34 0.13 -4.39
N TYR A 5 12.90 1.39 -4.41
CA TYR A 5 11.77 1.93 -3.62
C TYR A 5 11.97 1.98 -2.11
N VAL A 6 13.05 1.41 -1.56
CA VAL A 6 13.31 1.36 -0.11
C VAL A 6 14.52 2.22 0.25
N THR A 7 15.70 1.90 -0.29
CA THR A 7 16.95 2.63 -0.02
C THR A 7 17.51 3.36 -1.23
N CYS A 8 16.92 3.17 -2.41
CA CYS A 8 17.26 3.92 -3.62
C CYS A 8 16.06 4.08 -4.56
N ALA A 9 16.17 5.02 -5.50
CA ALA A 9 15.21 5.16 -6.58
C ALA A 9 15.19 3.88 -7.44
N PRO A 10 14.02 3.44 -7.92
CA PRO A 10 13.94 2.36 -8.88
C PRO A 10 14.61 2.76 -10.20
N THR A 11 15.38 1.84 -10.77
CA THR A 11 15.87 1.99 -12.14
C THR A 11 14.78 1.65 -13.15
N GLU A 12 15.00 1.98 -14.43
CA GLU A 12 14.10 1.54 -15.50
C GLU A 12 13.97 0.00 -15.57
N LYS A 13 15.02 -0.73 -15.21
CA LYS A 13 14.99 -2.20 -15.17
C LYS A 13 14.09 -2.70 -14.05
N ASP A 14 14.10 -2.05 -12.89
CA ASP A 14 13.23 -2.39 -11.76
C ASP A 14 11.75 -2.14 -12.12
N VAL A 15 11.47 -1.01 -12.77
CA VAL A 15 10.11 -0.70 -13.25
C VAL A 15 9.67 -1.72 -14.32
N LYS A 16 10.55 -2.08 -15.27
CA LYS A 16 10.24 -3.13 -16.27
C LYS A 16 9.99 -4.49 -15.63
N LYS A 17 10.77 -4.88 -14.62
CA LYS A 17 10.56 -6.12 -13.86
C LYS A 17 9.22 -6.09 -13.14
N LEU A 18 8.88 -4.99 -12.48
CA LEU A 18 7.57 -4.80 -11.85
C LEU A 18 6.42 -4.95 -12.86
N ILE A 19 6.53 -4.31 -14.04
CA ILE A 19 5.54 -4.42 -15.12
C ILE A 19 5.35 -5.89 -15.51
N LEU A 20 6.43 -6.62 -15.77
CA LEU A 20 6.38 -8.03 -16.19
C LEU A 20 5.72 -8.90 -15.12
N LEU A 21 6.16 -8.79 -13.86
CA LEU A 21 5.63 -9.58 -12.75
C LEU A 21 4.14 -9.31 -12.51
N MET A 22 3.71 -8.05 -12.56
CA MET A 22 2.29 -7.69 -12.44
C MET A 22 1.45 -8.18 -13.63
N SER A 23 2.03 -8.21 -14.84
CA SER A 23 1.32 -8.57 -16.06
C SER A 23 0.91 -10.05 -16.10
N VAL A 24 1.62 -10.93 -15.38
CA VAL A 24 1.29 -12.37 -15.30
C VAL A 24 -0.16 -12.60 -14.88
N PHE A 25 -0.67 -11.79 -13.96
CA PHE A 25 -2.05 -11.91 -13.45
C PHE A 25 -3.13 -11.43 -14.44
N GLY A 26 -2.73 -10.94 -15.62
CA GLY A 26 -3.61 -10.62 -16.74
C GLY A 26 -4.07 -11.83 -17.55
N ASP A 27 -3.47 -13.00 -17.34
CA ASP A 27 -3.67 -14.22 -18.14
C ASP A 27 -4.97 -15.00 -17.80
N GLY A 28 -5.87 -14.40 -17.02
CA GLY A 28 -7.07 -15.04 -16.48
C GLY A 28 -6.93 -15.59 -15.05
N SER A 29 -5.73 -15.62 -14.45
CA SER A 29 -5.51 -16.12 -13.07
C SER A 29 -5.63 -15.08 -11.96
N GLY A 30 -5.59 -13.78 -12.29
CA GLY A 30 -5.59 -12.73 -11.28
C GLY A 30 -6.81 -12.78 -10.36
N GLN A 31 -6.59 -12.54 -9.07
CA GLN A 31 -7.64 -12.55 -8.04
C GLN A 31 -8.78 -11.56 -8.36
N GLU A 32 -8.42 -10.40 -8.90
CA GLU A 32 -9.36 -9.32 -9.18
C GLU A 32 -9.82 -9.41 -10.64
N ARG A 33 -11.12 -9.26 -10.90
CA ARG A 33 -11.70 -9.32 -12.24
C ARG A 33 -12.57 -8.11 -12.54
N ASP A 34 -12.51 -7.63 -13.76
CA ASP A 34 -13.40 -6.61 -14.30
C ASP A 34 -13.63 -6.83 -15.82
N SER A 35 -14.29 -5.87 -16.48
CA SER A 35 -14.62 -5.94 -17.90
C SER A 35 -13.42 -6.02 -18.85
N SER A 36 -12.22 -5.64 -18.40
CA SER A 36 -10.97 -5.69 -19.17
C SER A 36 -10.12 -6.93 -18.91
N GLY A 37 -10.55 -7.83 -18.02
CA GLY A 37 -9.84 -9.07 -17.69
C GLY A 37 -9.54 -9.22 -16.20
N THR A 38 -8.53 -10.02 -15.89
CA THR A 38 -8.05 -10.23 -14.51
C THR A 38 -6.84 -9.38 -14.19
N ARG A 39 -6.59 -9.15 -12.90
CA ARG A 39 -5.42 -8.42 -12.41
C ARG A 39 -4.99 -8.95 -11.05
N ALA A 40 -3.77 -8.59 -10.66
CA ALA A 40 -3.23 -8.91 -9.35
C ALA A 40 -4.13 -8.33 -8.24
N GLY A 41 -4.58 -9.19 -7.32
CA GLY A 41 -5.17 -8.76 -6.06
C GLY A 41 -4.12 -8.37 -5.02
N TRP A 42 -4.54 -8.24 -3.76
CA TRP A 42 -3.63 -7.81 -2.70
C TRP A 42 -2.54 -8.85 -2.41
N LYS A 43 -2.88 -10.15 -2.36
CA LYS A 43 -1.90 -11.23 -2.15
C LYS A 43 -0.93 -11.37 -3.33
N ASP A 44 -1.47 -11.28 -4.54
CA ASP A 44 -0.68 -11.35 -5.76
C ASP A 44 0.39 -10.24 -5.79
N LEU A 45 0.04 -9.05 -5.33
CA LEU A 45 0.99 -7.93 -5.25
C LEU A 45 2.02 -8.08 -4.14
N GLU A 46 1.68 -8.71 -3.01
CA GLU A 46 2.68 -9.08 -2.00
C GLU A 46 3.74 -10.00 -2.61
N ARG A 47 3.32 -11.03 -3.35
CA ARG A 47 4.24 -11.93 -4.08
C ARG A 47 5.08 -11.16 -5.09
N VAL A 48 4.46 -10.32 -5.92
CA VAL A 48 5.16 -9.51 -6.93
C VAL A 48 6.25 -8.65 -6.30
N ILE A 49 5.95 -7.94 -5.22
CA ILE A 49 6.92 -7.06 -4.57
C ILE A 49 7.99 -7.88 -3.84
N SER A 50 7.62 -9.00 -3.23
CA SER A 50 8.57 -9.96 -2.66
C SER A 50 9.60 -10.41 -3.72
N GLU A 51 9.14 -10.85 -4.89
CA GLU A 51 10.00 -11.27 -6.02
C GLU A 51 10.81 -10.13 -6.64
N LEU A 52 10.22 -8.92 -6.71
CA LEU A 52 10.91 -7.73 -7.21
C LEU A 52 12.11 -7.38 -6.32
N LEU A 53 11.92 -7.42 -5.00
CA LEU A 53 12.88 -6.89 -4.02
C LEU A 53 13.75 -7.98 -3.37
N GLY A 54 13.55 -9.25 -3.72
CA GLY A 54 14.23 -10.37 -3.06
C GLY A 54 13.82 -10.50 -1.58
N GLY A 55 12.55 -10.24 -1.29
CA GLY A 55 11.96 -10.36 0.03
C GLY A 55 11.19 -11.66 0.24
N SER A 56 10.42 -11.68 1.32
CA SER A 56 9.46 -12.73 1.66
C SER A 56 8.12 -12.12 2.06
N THR A 57 7.02 -12.80 1.73
CA THR A 57 5.67 -12.52 2.22
C THR A 57 5.09 -13.77 2.89
N LEU A 58 4.19 -13.55 3.85
CA LEU A 58 3.41 -14.61 4.49
C LEU A 58 1.92 -14.61 4.09
N GLU A 59 1.50 -13.66 3.25
CA GLU A 59 0.11 -13.53 2.74
C GLU A 59 -0.98 -13.55 3.81
N LYS A 60 -0.65 -13.01 4.98
CA LYS A 60 -1.54 -12.94 6.16
C LYS A 60 -1.47 -11.54 6.75
N LYS A 61 -2.53 -11.19 7.48
CA LYS A 61 -2.65 -9.87 8.12
C LYS A 61 -1.51 -9.66 9.13
N GLN A 62 -0.53 -8.84 8.78
CA GLN A 62 0.56 -8.41 9.65
C GLN A 62 0.78 -6.89 9.52
N VAL A 63 1.80 -6.38 10.21
CA VAL A 63 2.19 -4.96 10.14
C VAL A 63 2.89 -4.65 8.83
N PHE A 64 3.75 -5.56 8.36
CA PHE A 64 4.40 -5.51 7.05
C PHE A 64 3.93 -6.67 6.19
N ASP A 65 3.71 -6.38 4.92
CA ASP A 65 3.22 -7.32 3.93
C ASP A 65 4.39 -8.03 3.22
N VAL A 66 5.56 -7.37 3.15
CA VAL A 66 6.83 -7.94 2.65
C VAL A 66 7.98 -7.58 3.59
N ILE A 67 8.87 -8.54 3.85
CA ILE A 67 10.15 -8.33 4.54
C ILE A 67 11.31 -8.59 3.57
N VAL A 68 12.20 -7.61 3.42
CA VAL A 68 13.45 -7.75 2.65
C VAL A 68 14.60 -7.93 3.63
N ASP A 69 15.23 -9.11 3.62
CA ASP A 69 16.33 -9.44 4.52
C ASP A 69 17.67 -9.40 3.78
N GLN A 70 18.51 -8.41 4.09
CA GLN A 70 19.86 -8.27 3.52
C GLN A 70 20.96 -8.65 4.53
N THR A 71 20.63 -9.29 5.65
CA THR A 71 21.60 -9.54 6.74
C THR A 71 22.72 -10.49 6.35
N LEU A 72 22.43 -11.49 5.51
CA LEU A 72 23.42 -12.44 4.99
C LEU A 72 24.52 -11.77 4.13
N THR A 73 24.26 -10.56 3.67
CA THR A 73 25.15 -9.78 2.81
C THR A 73 25.59 -8.47 3.47
N GLY A 74 25.47 -8.40 4.81
CA GLY A 74 25.91 -7.27 5.63
C GLY A 74 24.96 -6.06 5.63
N GLY A 75 23.74 -6.21 5.13
CA GLY A 75 22.69 -5.19 5.18
C GLY A 75 21.68 -5.37 6.33
N ASN A 76 20.66 -4.51 6.37
CA ASN A 76 19.57 -4.56 7.35
C ASN A 76 18.37 -5.38 6.84
N LYS A 77 17.40 -5.64 7.74
CA LYS A 77 16.05 -6.09 7.35
C LYS A 77 15.13 -4.88 7.22
N TYR A 78 14.30 -4.86 6.18
CA TYR A 78 13.34 -3.79 5.93
C TYR A 78 11.91 -4.32 5.86
N GLY A 79 10.98 -3.59 6.46
CA GLY A 79 9.55 -3.86 6.39
C GLY A 79 8.88 -3.01 5.33
N ILE A 80 7.97 -3.63 4.57
CA ILE A 80 7.22 -2.96 3.51
C ILE A 80 5.74 -3.19 3.76
N SER A 81 4.98 -2.10 3.89
CA SER A 81 3.52 -2.16 3.87
C SER A 81 3.00 -1.78 2.49
N LEU A 82 2.29 -2.69 1.84
CA LEU A 82 1.77 -2.55 0.50
C LEU A 82 0.35 -2.01 0.51
N LYS A 83 0.11 -1.04 -0.38
CA LYS A 83 -1.20 -0.43 -0.58
C LYS A 83 -1.50 -0.39 -2.06
N THR A 84 -2.74 -0.68 -2.41
CA THR A 84 -3.24 -0.46 -3.77
C THR A 84 -4.51 0.35 -3.76
N LYS A 85 -4.65 1.18 -4.79
CA LYS A 85 -5.87 1.96 -4.94
C LYS A 85 -6.21 2.26 -6.38
N CYS A 86 -7.45 1.95 -6.75
CA CYS A 86 -8.08 2.51 -7.94
C CYS A 86 -8.45 3.98 -7.68
N LEU A 87 -7.91 4.89 -8.47
CA LEU A 87 -8.27 6.31 -8.45
C LEU A 87 -9.46 6.63 -9.36
N GLY A 88 -9.83 5.71 -10.27
CA GLY A 88 -10.92 5.87 -11.22
C GLY A 88 -10.41 6.35 -12.57
N THR A 89 -10.17 7.65 -12.73
CA THR A 89 -9.90 8.27 -14.03
C THR A 89 -8.40 8.46 -14.34
N GLU A 90 -8.06 8.53 -15.63
CA GLU A 90 -6.71 8.87 -16.12
C GLU A 90 -6.21 10.20 -15.54
N SER A 91 -7.08 11.22 -15.47
CA SER A 91 -6.74 12.53 -14.91
C SER A 91 -6.25 12.48 -13.46
N LYS A 92 -6.76 11.54 -12.65
CA LYS A 92 -6.32 11.39 -11.26
C LYS A 92 -4.96 10.73 -11.15
N ILE A 93 -4.59 9.86 -12.10
CA ILE A 93 -3.23 9.32 -12.18
C ILE A 93 -2.27 10.41 -12.65
N GLN A 94 -2.64 11.19 -13.67
CA GLN A 94 -1.85 12.33 -14.13
C GLN A 94 -1.65 13.38 -13.03
N ASN A 95 -2.67 13.61 -12.19
CA ASN A 95 -2.58 14.52 -11.05
C ASN A 95 -1.46 14.13 -10.07
N LEU A 96 -1.13 12.84 -9.91
CA LEU A 96 0.00 12.42 -9.08
C LEU A 96 1.34 12.96 -9.63
N GLN A 97 1.47 13.13 -10.94
CA GLN A 97 2.67 13.71 -11.56
C GLN A 97 2.78 15.22 -11.31
N THR A 98 1.67 15.89 -10.98
CA THR A 98 1.59 17.33 -10.71
C THR A 98 1.30 17.63 -9.24
N ASN A 99 1.84 16.80 -8.33
CA ASN A 99 1.75 16.96 -6.89
C ASN A 99 0.40 16.61 -6.24
N GLY A 100 -0.33 15.69 -6.87
CA GLY A 100 -1.54 15.08 -6.34
C GLY A 100 -1.34 14.28 -5.06
N ARG A 101 -2.46 13.83 -4.48
CA ARG A 101 -2.48 13.06 -3.23
C ARG A 101 -2.55 11.56 -3.52
N VAL A 102 -1.61 10.80 -2.99
CA VAL A 102 -1.63 9.33 -3.07
C VAL A 102 -2.53 8.79 -1.99
N TYR A 103 -3.54 8.01 -2.36
CA TYR A 103 -4.50 7.44 -1.40
C TYR A 103 -3.95 6.16 -0.78
N MET A 104 -3.94 6.09 0.56
CA MET A 104 -3.63 4.88 1.32
C MET A 104 -4.68 4.62 2.40
N GLU A 105 -5.09 3.35 2.56
CA GLU A 105 -5.77 2.88 3.76
C GLU A 105 -4.73 2.25 4.69
N LEU A 106 -4.36 2.97 5.75
CA LEU A 106 -3.31 2.52 6.67
C LEU A 106 -3.76 1.29 7.44
N THR A 107 -4.97 1.36 8.02
CA THR A 107 -5.53 0.28 8.82
C THR A 107 -7.05 0.33 8.84
N ASN A 108 -7.63 -0.84 9.09
CA ASN A 108 -9.04 -1.08 9.32
C ASN A 108 -9.20 -1.96 10.57
N SER A 109 -8.74 -1.45 11.71
CA SER A 109 -8.76 -2.15 13.00
C SER A 109 -9.40 -1.26 14.08
N PRO A 110 -10.74 -1.07 14.04
CA PRO A 110 -11.44 -0.19 14.98
C PRO A 110 -11.11 -0.51 16.44
N ALA A 111 -11.15 -1.79 16.81
CA ALA A 111 -10.85 -2.22 18.18
C ALA A 111 -9.45 -1.81 18.65
N LYS A 112 -8.44 -1.89 17.78
CA LYS A 112 -7.06 -1.54 18.14
C LYS A 112 -6.85 -0.03 18.22
N LEU A 113 -7.55 0.76 17.41
CA LEU A 113 -7.47 2.23 17.46
C LEU A 113 -8.25 2.80 18.64
N TRP A 114 -9.36 2.18 19.03
CA TRP A 114 -10.16 2.60 20.18
C TRP A 114 -9.58 2.16 21.53
N ALA A 115 -8.83 1.06 21.60
CA ALA A 115 -8.25 0.58 22.85
C ALA A 115 -7.43 1.63 23.63
N PRO A 116 -6.46 2.36 23.03
CA PRO A 116 -5.72 3.40 23.74
C PRO A 116 -6.59 4.61 24.10
N LEU A 117 -7.58 4.98 23.27
CA LEU A 117 -8.53 6.05 23.59
C LEU A 117 -9.34 5.70 24.85
N LYS A 118 -9.82 4.46 24.96
CA LYS A 118 -10.53 3.97 26.15
C LYS A 118 -9.67 3.97 27.39
N ALA A 119 -8.37 3.67 27.26
CA ALA A 119 -7.43 3.74 28.38
C ALA A 119 -7.22 5.18 28.87
N MET A 120 -7.47 6.19 28.03
CA MET A 120 -7.48 7.61 28.39
C MET A 120 -8.88 8.10 28.83
N GLY A 121 -9.86 7.22 28.96
CA GLY A 121 -11.24 7.57 29.32
C GLY A 121 -12.07 8.18 28.18
N ILE A 122 -11.61 8.06 26.93
CA ILE A 122 -12.35 8.52 25.74
C ILE A 122 -13.10 7.33 25.14
N HIS A 123 -14.43 7.42 25.09
CA HIS A 123 -15.32 6.41 24.57
C HIS A 123 -15.92 6.82 23.23
N GLU A 124 -16.52 5.85 22.53
CA GLU A 124 -17.19 6.08 21.25
C GLU A 124 -18.32 7.13 21.34
N SER A 125 -18.99 7.23 22.51
CA SER A 125 -20.02 8.24 22.79
C SER A 125 -19.49 9.67 22.83
N ASP A 126 -18.19 9.85 23.06
CA ASP A 126 -17.54 11.16 23.15
C ASP A 126 -17.09 11.67 21.77
N PHE A 127 -17.15 10.82 20.74
CA PHE A 127 -16.71 11.15 19.39
C PHE A 127 -17.56 12.27 18.79
N GLY A 128 -16.90 13.35 18.37
CA GLY A 128 -17.55 14.55 17.84
C GLY A 128 -17.92 15.59 18.88
N ILE A 129 -17.66 15.34 20.17
CA ILE A 129 -18.03 16.24 21.28
C ILE A 129 -16.79 16.98 21.83
N LYS A 130 -15.65 16.28 22.02
CA LYS A 130 -14.42 16.87 22.58
C LYS A 130 -13.15 16.23 21.99
N ASN A 131 -12.03 16.93 22.21
CA ASN A 131 -10.65 16.42 22.11
C ASN A 131 -10.24 15.83 20.75
N ASP A 132 -10.63 16.46 19.63
CA ASP A 132 -10.21 16.06 18.28
C ASP A 132 -8.69 15.89 18.14
N GLN A 133 -7.91 16.79 18.75
CA GLN A 133 -6.45 16.80 18.64
C GLN A 133 -5.82 15.63 19.40
N GLU A 134 -6.30 15.38 20.61
CA GLU A 134 -5.83 14.25 21.42
C GLU A 134 -6.19 12.91 20.75
N ILE A 135 -7.43 12.79 20.26
CA ILE A 135 -7.89 11.61 19.54
C ILE A 135 -7.04 11.38 18.28
N GLY A 136 -6.87 12.41 17.46
CA GLY A 136 -6.11 12.34 16.22
C GLY A 136 -4.63 12.00 16.43
N ASN A 137 -4.00 12.58 17.44
CA ASN A 137 -2.61 12.26 17.77
C ASN A 137 -2.47 10.85 18.34
N SER A 138 -3.42 10.42 19.18
CA SER A 138 -3.43 9.07 19.75
C SER A 138 -3.55 7.99 18.67
N ILE A 139 -4.42 8.16 17.67
CA ILE A 139 -4.57 7.16 16.59
C ILE A 139 -3.29 7.04 15.74
N LEU A 140 -2.59 8.14 15.45
CA LEU A 140 -1.33 8.09 14.71
C LEU A 140 -0.20 7.49 15.55
N HIS A 141 -0.10 7.87 16.82
CA HIS A 141 0.86 7.29 17.74
C HIS A 141 0.66 5.77 17.88
N THR A 142 -0.59 5.33 17.93
CA THR A 142 -0.96 3.91 17.98
C THR A 142 -0.45 3.15 16.75
N VAL A 143 -0.68 3.68 15.55
CA VAL A 143 -0.20 3.07 14.30
C VAL A 143 1.32 3.06 14.25
N HIS A 144 1.97 4.16 14.63
CA HIS A 144 3.43 4.24 14.68
C HIS A 144 4.03 3.21 15.64
N ASN A 145 3.42 3.03 16.81
CA ASN A 145 3.85 2.03 17.79
C ASN A 145 3.71 0.60 17.27
N TRP A 146 2.73 0.30 16.41
CA TRP A 146 2.67 -1.03 15.79
C TRP A 146 3.89 -1.29 14.92
N TYR A 147 4.34 -0.31 14.12
CA TYR A 147 5.58 -0.42 13.35
C TYR A 147 6.78 -0.57 14.27
N LEU A 148 6.92 0.30 15.28
CA LEU A 148 8.03 0.25 16.22
C LEU A 148 8.13 -1.10 16.94
N SER A 149 7.03 -1.58 17.54
CA SER A 149 7.01 -2.85 18.28
C SER A 149 7.32 -4.03 17.36
N TYR A 150 6.76 -4.05 16.15
CA TYR A 150 7.03 -5.13 15.19
C TYR A 150 8.50 -5.10 14.75
N CYS A 151 9.04 -3.91 14.45
CA CYS A 151 10.45 -3.73 14.10
C CYS A 151 11.39 -4.22 15.19
N LEU A 152 11.13 -3.87 16.45
CA LEU A 152 11.92 -4.33 17.61
C LEU A 152 11.84 -5.86 17.77
N THR A 153 10.65 -6.44 17.61
CA THR A 153 10.41 -7.88 17.80
C THR A 153 11.14 -8.73 16.76
N PHE A 154 11.17 -8.27 15.51
CA PHE A 154 11.69 -9.03 14.37
C PHE A 154 13.05 -8.51 13.85
N ASN A 155 13.69 -7.60 14.59
CA ASN A 155 14.96 -6.96 14.21
C ASN A 155 14.93 -6.36 12.79
N ILE A 156 13.89 -5.56 12.53
CA ILE A 156 13.68 -4.83 11.27
C ILE A 156 14.04 -3.36 11.49
N GLU A 157 14.79 -2.77 10.56
CA GLU A 157 15.14 -1.36 10.60
C GLU A 157 13.93 -0.47 10.27
N LEU A 158 13.44 0.27 11.27
CA LEU A 158 12.29 1.15 11.09
C LEU A 158 12.56 2.31 10.12
N LYS A 159 13.75 2.92 10.19
CA LYS A 159 14.10 4.16 9.46
C LYS A 159 13.90 4.06 7.94
N ASN A 160 14.29 2.92 7.37
CA ASN A 160 14.21 2.67 5.93
C ASN A 160 13.04 1.76 5.56
N SER A 161 12.22 1.35 6.53
CA SER A 161 10.97 0.65 6.23
C SER A 161 9.96 1.63 5.63
N VAL A 162 9.10 1.16 4.73
CA VAL A 162 8.29 2.04 3.87
C VAL A 162 6.87 1.53 3.67
N HIS A 163 5.99 2.45 3.30
CA HIS A 163 4.81 2.14 2.51
C HIS A 163 5.17 2.12 1.04
N ILE A 164 4.80 1.08 0.29
CA ILE A 164 4.78 1.12 -1.18
C ILE A 164 3.33 1.13 -1.63
N THR A 165 2.94 2.16 -2.38
CA THR A 165 1.60 2.33 -2.90
C THR A 165 1.57 2.24 -4.41
N ILE A 166 0.79 1.30 -4.94
CA ILE A 166 0.51 1.19 -6.37
C ILE A 166 -0.87 1.80 -6.62
N SER A 167 -0.87 3.01 -7.16
CA SER A 167 -2.08 3.68 -7.63
C SER A 167 -2.37 3.25 -9.07
N TYR A 168 -3.63 3.00 -9.38
CA TYR A 168 -4.06 2.66 -10.73
C TYR A 168 -5.38 3.34 -11.11
N GLY A 169 -5.63 3.47 -12.40
CA GLY A 169 -6.85 4.09 -12.92
C GLY A 169 -7.08 3.70 -14.37
N GLU A 170 -8.25 4.08 -14.88
CA GLU A 170 -8.60 3.95 -16.29
C GLU A 170 -7.61 4.72 -17.16
N GLY A 171 -7.29 4.17 -18.32
CA GLY A 171 -6.61 4.84 -19.42
C GLY A 171 -7.37 4.62 -20.73
N LYS A 172 -6.78 5.09 -21.82
CA LYS A 172 -7.37 4.97 -23.17
C LYS A 172 -7.72 3.52 -23.56
N LYS A 173 -8.87 3.33 -24.23
CA LYS A 173 -9.30 2.05 -24.85
C LYS A 173 -9.31 0.85 -23.88
N GLY A 174 -9.79 1.03 -22.66
CA GLY A 174 -9.93 -0.07 -21.67
C GLY A 174 -8.62 -0.52 -21.03
N SER A 175 -7.50 0.15 -21.34
CA SER A 175 -6.23 -0.07 -20.65
C SER A 175 -6.22 0.62 -19.28
N ARG A 176 -5.27 0.24 -18.43
CA ARG A 176 -5.02 0.93 -17.15
C ARG A 176 -3.68 1.63 -17.13
N LEU A 177 -3.62 2.67 -16.33
CA LEU A 177 -2.40 3.36 -15.95
C LEU A 177 -2.08 3.04 -14.50
N TYR A 178 -0.79 2.86 -14.22
CA TYR A 178 -0.27 2.54 -12.90
C TYR A 178 0.86 3.50 -12.54
N GLN A 179 1.02 3.77 -11.25
CA GLN A 179 2.19 4.46 -10.72
C GLN A 179 2.48 3.99 -9.30
N ALA A 180 3.75 3.67 -9.05
CA ALA A 180 4.24 3.26 -7.74
C ALA A 180 4.92 4.44 -7.01
N HIS A 181 4.64 4.58 -5.73
CA HIS A 181 5.28 5.55 -4.84
C HIS A 181 5.72 4.85 -3.55
N SER A 182 6.84 5.25 -2.97
CA SER A 182 7.22 4.86 -1.63
C SER A 182 7.24 6.04 -0.66
N PHE A 183 6.76 5.79 0.56
CA PHE A 183 6.67 6.79 1.62
C PHE A 183 7.30 6.24 2.90
N PRO A 184 7.91 7.08 3.76
CA PRO A 184 8.33 6.65 5.07
C PRO A 184 7.11 6.23 5.92
N LEU A 185 7.34 5.44 6.96
CA LEU A 185 6.30 5.06 7.93
C LEU A 185 5.95 6.18 8.93
N GLY A 186 6.75 7.25 8.93
CA GLY A 186 6.52 8.43 9.76
C GLY A 186 5.39 9.30 9.22
N PHE A 187 4.75 10.04 10.12
CA PHE A 187 3.73 11.04 9.81
C PHE A 187 4.28 12.43 10.13
N PRO A 188 3.83 13.50 9.45
CA PRO A 188 4.26 14.85 9.79
C PRO A 188 3.71 15.28 11.15
N ASP A 189 4.47 16.11 11.85
CA ASP A 189 4.02 16.76 13.08
C ASP A 189 3.10 17.96 12.78
N GLY A 190 2.37 18.43 13.80
CA GLY A 190 1.57 19.65 13.69
C GLY A 190 0.27 19.51 12.90
N ILE A 191 -0.22 18.28 12.70
CA ILE A 191 -1.50 18.01 12.06
C ILE A 191 -2.63 18.69 12.84
N ILE A 192 -3.45 19.47 12.12
CA ILE A 192 -4.65 20.08 12.68
C ILE A 192 -5.79 19.08 12.49
N TRP A 193 -6.31 18.54 13.58
CA TRP A 193 -7.49 17.69 13.54
C TRP A 193 -8.77 18.51 13.72
N LYS A 194 -9.84 18.09 13.03
CA LYS A 194 -11.20 18.60 13.20
C LYS A 194 -12.20 17.51 12.88
N PHE A 195 -13.31 17.46 13.60
CA PHE A 195 -14.43 16.62 13.20
C PHE A 195 -15.06 17.14 11.90
N LYS A 196 -15.05 16.31 10.86
CA LYS A 196 -15.75 16.56 9.60
C LYS A 196 -17.23 16.23 9.72
N SER A 197 -17.54 15.20 10.50
CA SER A 197 -18.89 14.77 10.84
C SER A 197 -18.87 14.03 12.17
N ASN A 198 -20.05 13.65 12.68
CA ASN A 198 -20.18 12.78 13.85
C ASN A 198 -19.61 11.36 13.66
N LYS A 199 -19.05 11.03 12.50
CA LYS A 199 -18.43 9.71 12.23
C LYS A 199 -17.00 9.81 11.69
N CYS A 200 -16.53 11.02 11.39
CA CYS A 200 -15.27 11.23 10.70
C CYS A 200 -14.45 12.34 11.35
N LEU A 201 -13.25 11.98 11.80
CA LEU A 201 -12.21 12.89 12.25
C LEU A 201 -11.23 13.11 11.11
N ARG A 202 -10.93 14.37 10.81
CA ARG A 202 -10.11 14.76 9.66
C ARG A 202 -8.86 15.49 10.12
N GLY A 203 -7.70 15.05 9.62
CA GLY A 203 -6.42 15.71 9.81
C GLY A 203 -6.06 16.52 8.58
N TYR A 204 -5.72 17.79 8.76
CA TYR A 204 -5.27 18.69 7.70
C TYR A 204 -3.75 18.72 7.62
N ASP A 205 -3.24 18.89 6.40
CA ASP A 205 -1.80 18.93 6.13
C ASP A 205 -1.19 20.20 6.74
N PRO A 206 -0.18 20.11 7.62
CA PRO A 206 0.44 21.29 8.23
C PRO A 206 1.11 22.22 7.21
N ALA A 207 1.61 21.69 6.10
CA ALA A 207 2.19 22.48 5.02
C ALA A 207 1.13 23.04 4.05
N PHE A 208 -0.09 22.46 4.06
CA PHE A 208 -1.22 22.85 3.21
C PHE A 208 -2.52 22.78 4.01
N PRO A 209 -2.79 23.75 4.91
CA PRO A 209 -3.84 23.62 5.94
C PRO A 209 -5.27 23.44 5.42
N ASP A 210 -5.54 23.76 4.16
CA ASP A 210 -6.83 23.56 3.51
C ASP A 210 -6.99 22.17 2.88
N GLU A 211 -5.92 21.38 2.84
CA GLU A 211 -5.90 20.06 2.24
C GLU A 211 -5.98 18.94 3.27
N VAL A 212 -6.71 17.89 2.90
CA VAL A 212 -6.90 16.71 3.73
C VAL A 212 -5.65 15.84 3.68
N LEU A 213 -5.09 15.54 4.84
CA LEU A 213 -4.00 14.59 5.00
C LEU A 213 -4.49 13.25 5.54
N PHE A 214 -5.45 13.27 6.46
CA PHE A 214 -6.03 12.07 7.06
C PHE A 214 -7.55 12.15 7.13
N ASP A 215 -8.20 10.99 6.97
CA ASP A 215 -9.58 10.78 7.40
C ASP A 215 -9.63 9.50 8.26
N TRP A 216 -10.12 9.63 9.49
CA TRP A 216 -10.43 8.50 10.35
C TRP A 216 -11.94 8.36 10.55
N TYR A 217 -12.47 7.21 10.14
CA TYR A 217 -13.89 6.89 10.25
C TYR A 217 -14.18 6.12 11.55
N GLY A 218 -13.93 6.76 12.70
CA GLY A 218 -13.93 6.13 14.02
C GLY A 218 -15.24 5.41 14.40
N LEU A 219 -16.38 5.92 13.91
CA LEU A 219 -17.71 5.30 14.13
C LEU A 219 -18.31 4.66 12.86
N SER A 220 -17.49 4.42 11.83
CA SER A 220 -17.95 3.82 10.57
C SER A 220 -16.85 2.95 9.96
N GLY A 221 -16.77 1.70 10.42
CA GLY A 221 -15.75 0.73 9.99
C GLY A 221 -14.38 0.94 10.60
N GLY A 222 -14.04 2.11 11.14
CA GLY A 222 -12.77 2.36 11.82
C GLY A 222 -11.58 2.56 10.88
N GLN A 223 -11.83 2.78 9.59
CA GLN A 223 -10.78 2.97 8.59
C GLN A 223 -10.00 4.27 8.86
N LEU A 224 -8.68 4.15 8.91
CA LEU A 224 -7.76 5.29 8.89
C LEU A 224 -7.14 5.39 7.50
N LYS A 225 -7.38 6.53 6.85
CA LYS A 225 -6.88 6.84 5.51
C LYS A 225 -5.85 7.95 5.59
N TYR A 226 -4.83 7.84 4.75
CA TYR A 226 -3.71 8.76 4.65
C TYR A 226 -3.53 9.20 3.20
N TYR A 227 -3.25 10.48 3.00
CA TYR A 227 -3.18 11.12 1.69
C TYR A 227 -1.89 11.97 1.56
N PRO A 228 -0.69 11.38 1.59
CA PRO A 228 0.52 12.17 1.34
C PRO A 228 0.54 12.70 -0.08
N ARG A 229 1.28 13.78 -0.29
CA ARG A 229 1.53 14.29 -1.63
C ARG A 229 2.49 13.36 -2.37
N ALA A 230 2.26 13.16 -3.66
CA ALA A 230 3.17 12.40 -4.51
C ALA A 230 4.59 13.01 -4.51
N SER A 231 4.71 14.34 -4.37
CA SER A 231 6.02 15.01 -4.31
C SER A 231 6.81 14.72 -3.02
N THR A 232 6.17 14.19 -1.97
CA THR A 232 6.84 13.81 -0.72
C THR A 232 7.20 12.33 -0.67
N ALA A 233 6.98 11.59 -1.77
CA ALA A 233 7.45 10.23 -1.88
C ALA A 233 8.98 10.19 -1.84
N LEU A 234 9.55 9.20 -1.15
CA LEU A 234 10.99 8.93 -1.19
C LEU A 234 11.40 8.61 -2.62
N TYR A 235 10.64 7.72 -3.26
CA TYR A 235 10.85 7.29 -4.62
C TYR A 235 9.52 7.12 -5.35
N SER A 236 9.52 7.37 -6.65
CA SER A 236 8.36 7.18 -7.52
C SER A 236 8.78 6.52 -8.83
N SER A 237 7.86 5.74 -9.41
CA SER A 237 8.00 5.27 -10.78
C SER A 237 7.48 6.32 -11.75
N SER A 238 7.91 6.23 -13.01
CA SER A 238 7.11 6.79 -14.11
C SER A 238 5.73 6.13 -14.14
N VAL A 239 4.75 6.79 -14.76
CA VAL A 239 3.48 6.14 -15.08
C VAL A 239 3.74 5.02 -16.08
N PHE A 240 3.12 3.85 -15.87
CA PHE A 240 3.29 2.68 -16.72
C PHE A 240 1.99 1.95 -17.02
N ARG A 241 2.07 1.01 -17.96
CA ARG A 241 0.99 0.09 -18.35
C ARG A 241 1.48 -1.34 -18.19
N LEU A 242 0.56 -2.23 -17.87
CA LEU A 242 0.82 -3.66 -17.91
C LEU A 242 0.80 -4.17 -19.34
N LEU A 243 1.53 -5.26 -19.58
CA LEU A 243 1.46 -6.02 -20.82
C LEU A 243 0.22 -6.91 -20.79
N SER A 244 -0.25 -7.29 -21.98
CA SER A 244 -1.35 -8.23 -22.15
C SER A 244 -0.75 -9.62 -22.41
N PRO A 245 -0.70 -10.52 -21.41
CA PRO A 245 -0.30 -11.90 -21.65
C PRO A 245 -1.41 -12.64 -22.43
N ASP A 246 -1.05 -13.79 -23.01
CA ASP A 246 -2.04 -14.71 -23.56
C ASP A 246 -2.94 -15.25 -22.44
N ILE A 247 -4.24 -15.38 -22.74
CA ILE A 247 -5.19 -16.00 -21.81
C ILE A 247 -5.06 -17.50 -21.92
N LEU A 248 -4.60 -18.15 -20.85
CA LEU A 248 -4.46 -19.60 -20.80
C LEU A 248 -5.57 -20.20 -19.94
N THR A 249 -6.27 -21.19 -20.47
CA THR A 249 -7.16 -22.06 -19.72
C THR A 249 -6.38 -22.87 -18.68
N ILE A 250 -7.07 -23.42 -17.67
CA ILE A 250 -6.43 -24.28 -16.67
C ILE A 250 -5.76 -25.49 -17.33
N THR A 251 -6.38 -26.06 -18.36
CA THR A 251 -5.81 -27.16 -19.14
C THR A 251 -4.51 -26.78 -19.84
N GLU A 252 -4.45 -25.60 -20.46
CA GLU A 252 -3.22 -25.11 -21.10
C GLU A 252 -2.12 -24.84 -20.09
N LYS A 253 -2.44 -24.26 -18.92
CA LYS A 253 -1.46 -24.07 -17.84
C LYS A 253 -0.89 -25.39 -17.34
N SER A 254 -1.73 -26.40 -17.15
CA SER A 254 -1.27 -27.73 -16.73
C SER A 254 -0.30 -28.34 -17.74
N ARG A 255 -0.56 -28.20 -19.04
CA ARG A 255 0.36 -28.65 -20.10
C ARG A 255 1.70 -27.93 -20.07
N VAL A 256 1.70 -26.64 -19.75
CA VAL A 256 2.93 -25.84 -19.67
C VAL A 256 3.76 -26.20 -18.43
N TYR A 257 3.10 -26.42 -17.29
CA TYR A 257 3.79 -26.69 -16.03
C TYR A 257 4.23 -28.14 -15.86
N TRP A 258 3.45 -29.08 -16.41
CA TRP A 258 3.68 -30.53 -16.29
C TRP A 258 3.52 -31.21 -17.66
N PRO A 259 4.36 -30.86 -18.64
CA PRO A 259 4.20 -31.36 -20.00
C PRO A 259 4.29 -32.88 -20.09
N GLN A 260 5.17 -33.51 -19.31
CA GLN A 260 5.37 -34.95 -19.31
C GLN A 260 4.17 -35.68 -18.70
N GLU A 261 3.75 -35.27 -17.49
CA GLU A 261 2.63 -35.88 -16.78
C GLU A 261 1.31 -35.68 -17.53
N TRP A 262 1.16 -34.58 -18.27
CA TRP A 262 0.00 -34.37 -19.12
C TRP A 262 0.01 -35.28 -20.35
N GLN A 263 1.18 -35.52 -20.94
CA GLN A 263 1.33 -36.37 -22.12
C GLN A 263 1.03 -37.84 -21.80
N ASP A 264 1.35 -38.30 -20.59
CA ASP A 264 1.06 -39.67 -20.12
C ASP A 264 -0.46 -39.96 -19.95
N LEU A 265 -1.31 -38.93 -20.01
CA LEU A 265 -2.78 -39.04 -19.91
C LEU A 265 -3.49 -39.13 -21.28
N LEU A 266 -2.77 -38.99 -22.39
CA LEU A 266 -3.29 -39.00 -23.77
C LEU A 266 -3.05 -40.35 -24.46
#